data_AF-A0A4Y3RDD8-F1
#
_entry.id   AF-A0A4Y3RDD8-F1
#
_cell.length_a   1.000
_cell.length_b   1.000
_cell.length_c   1.000
_cell.angle_alpha   90.00
_cell.angle_beta   90.00
_cell.angle_gamma   90.00
#
_symmetry.space_group_name_H-M   'P 1'
#
loop_
_entity.id
_entity.type
_entity.pdbx_description
1 polymer ?
#
loop_
_entity_poly.entity_id
_entity_poly.type
_entity_poly.pdbx_seq_one_letter_code
_entity_poly.pdbx_strand_id
1 'polypeptide(L)' 'MALAWLLAQGDDIAPIPGTKRVARVEENTAADAVTLTAEQLDRLSGLPPAAGATHTEAQARMLER' A
#
# COMPACT_ATOMS: atom_id res chain seq x y z
N MET A 1 4.71 -4.06 -5.89
CA MET A 1 3.49 -3.78 -6.69
C MET A 1 2.52 -2.84 -6.01
N ALA A 2 2.05 -3.09 -4.78
CA ALA A 2 1.06 -2.21 -4.13
C ALA A 2 1.56 -0.75 -3.97
N LEU A 3 2.78 -0.56 -3.47
CA LEU A 3 3.38 0.78 -3.34
C LEU A 3 3.59 1.47 -4.69
N ALA A 4 4.01 0.72 -5.73
CA ALA A 4 4.16 1.25 -7.08
C ALA A 4 2.82 1.72 -7.68
N TRP A 5 1.74 0.97 -7.45
CA TRP A 5 0.39 1.39 -7.87
C TRP A 5 -0.06 2.64 -7.13
N LEU A 6 0.21 2.73 -5.83
CA LEU A 6 -0.17 3.88 -5.00
C LEU A 6 0.59 5.15 -5.42
N LEU A 7 1.90 5.03 -5.71
CA LEU A 7 2.71 6.12 -6.27
C LEU A 7 2.23 6.56 -7.67
N ALA A 8 1.71 5.62 -8.47
CA ALA A 8 1.16 5.94 -9.79
C ALA A 8 -0.19 6.68 -9.77
N GLN A 9 -0.83 6.86 -8.60
CA GLN A 9 -2.12 7.56 -8.49
C GLN A 9 -1.98 9.09 -8.51
N GLY A 10 -0.80 9.65 -8.22
CA GLY A 10 -0.56 11.09 -8.23
C GLY A 10 0.66 11.51 -7.43
N ASP A 11 1.22 12.67 -7.77
CA ASP A 11 2.42 13.24 -7.12
C ASP A 11 2.12 13.77 -5.69
N ASP A 12 0.85 13.90 -5.33
CA ASP A 12 0.38 14.33 -4.02
C ASP A 12 0.23 13.16 -3.02
N ILE A 13 0.61 11.94 -3.42
CA ILE A 13 0.49 10.73 -2.61
C ILE A 13 1.86 10.27 -2.11
N ALA A 14 2.06 10.38 -0.80
CA ALA A 14 3.27 9.89 -0.12
C ALA A 14 2.93 8.67 0.77
N PRO A 15 3.21 7.43 0.33
CA PRO A 15 2.93 6.25 1.14
C PRO A 15 3.87 6.13 2.35
N ILE A 16 3.33 5.76 3.51
CA ILE A 16 4.10 5.57 4.76
C ILE A 16 4.01 4.09 5.22
N PRO A 17 4.67 3.15 4.51
CA PRO A 17 4.58 1.74 4.85
C PRO A 17 5.37 1.41 6.12
N GLY A 18 4.68 0.87 7.12
CA GLY A 18 5.31 0.39 8.36
C GLY A 18 5.94 -1.00 8.20
N THR A 19 7.20 -1.16 8.59
CA THR A 19 7.86 -2.47 8.70
C THR A 19 8.93 -2.46 9.80
N LYS A 20 9.21 -3.63 10.39
CA LYS A 20 10.31 -3.82 11.36
C LYS A 20 11.54 -4.51 10.75
N ARG A 21 11.50 -4.86 9.46
CA ARG A 21 12.55 -5.63 8.78
C ARG A 21 13.26 -4.76 7.76
N VAL A 22 14.59 -4.69 7.82
CA VAL A 22 15.43 -3.88 6.91
C VAL A 22 15.20 -4.26 5.45
N ALA A 23 15.22 -5.56 5.12
CA ALA A 23 14.94 -6.03 3.76
C ALA A 23 13.60 -5.54 3.20
N ARG A 24 12.60 -5.29 4.05
CA ARG A 24 11.31 -4.73 3.63
C ARG A 24 11.36 -3.23 3.42
N VAL A 25 12.22 -2.51 4.13
CA VAL A 25 12.47 -1.09 3.86
C VAL A 25 13.09 -0.94 2.47
N GLU A 26 14.09 -1.77 2.16
CA GLU A 26 14.74 -1.80 0.85
C GLU A 26 13.73 -2.13 -0.27
N GLU A 27 12.95 -3.21 -0.10
CA GLU A 27 11.91 -3.61 -1.04
C GLU A 27 10.83 -2.51 -1.22
N ASN A 28 10.38 -1.89 -0.14
CA ASN A 28 9.37 -0.82 -0.19
C ASN A 28 9.90 0.42 -0.91
N THR A 29 11.17 0.79 -0.67
CA THR A 29 11.81 1.95 -1.31
C THR A 29 12.02 1.71 -2.80
N ALA A 30 12.39 0.47 -3.18
CA ALA A 30 12.58 0.09 -4.57
C ALA A 30 11.27 0.14 -5.41
N ALA A 31 10.11 0.27 -4.78
CA ALA A 31 8.83 0.37 -5.49
C ALA A 31 8.70 1.63 -6.37
N ASP A 32 9.43 2.70 -6.04
CA ASP A 32 9.46 3.95 -6.84
C ASP A 32 10.03 3.73 -8.26
N ALA A 33 10.94 2.76 -8.42
CA ALA A 33 11.51 2.42 -9.71
C ALA A 33 10.62 1.49 -10.56
N VAL A 34 9.45 1.07 -10.05
CA VAL A 34 8.58 0.12 -10.74
C VAL A 34 7.54 0.86 -11.58
N THR A 35 7.70 0.82 -12.89
CA THR A 35 6.68 1.29 -13.84
C THR A 35 5.66 0.19 -14.13
N LEU A 36 4.38 0.48 -13.89
CA LEU A 36 3.27 -0.41 -14.23
C LEU A 36 2.75 -0.11 -15.63
N THR A 37 2.37 -1.16 -16.37
CA THR A 37 1.69 -1.00 -17.66
C THR A 37 0.25 -0.53 -17.45
N ALA A 38 -0.36 0.04 -18.49
CA ALA A 38 -1.76 0.44 -18.45
C ALA A 38 -2.70 -0.71 -18.06
N GLU A 39 -2.45 -1.92 -18.59
CA GLU A 39 -3.22 -3.13 -18.24
C GLU A 39 -3.08 -3.49 -16.75
N GLN A 40 -1.87 -3.38 -16.20
CA GLN A 40 -1.63 -3.64 -14.78
C GLN A 40 -2.30 -2.60 -13.89
N LEU A 41 -2.26 -1.32 -14.28
CA LEU A 41 -2.96 -0.25 -13.58
C LEU A 41 -4.47 -0.48 -13.58
N ASP A 42 -5.07 -0.76 -14.74
CA ASP A 42 -6.50 -1.03 -14.87
C ASP A 42 -6.93 -2.21 -14.01
N ARG A 43 -6.17 -3.32 -14.08
CA ARG A 43 -6.42 -4.49 -13.25
C ARG A 43 -6.35 -4.23 -11.75
N LEU A 44 -5.38 -3.43 -11.30
CA LEU A 44 -5.21 -3.11 -9.87
C LEU A 44 -6.27 -2.12 -9.37
N SER A 45 -6.66 -1.16 -10.21
CA SER A 45 -7.73 -0.20 -9.90
C SER A 45 -9.13 -0.83 -9.93
N GLY A 46 -9.30 -1.95 -10.64
CA GLY A 46 -10.53 -2.74 -10.69
C GLY A 46 -10.69 -3.81 -9.61
N LEU A 47 -9.81 -3.86 -8.60
CA LEU A 47 -9.92 -4.85 -7.51
C LEU A 47 -11.21 -4.63 -6.70
N PRO A 48 -11.84 -5.70 -6.19
CA PRO A 48 -13.02 -5.57 -5.33
C PRO A 48 -12.66 -4.83 -4.03
N PRO A 49 -13.64 -4.20 -3.36
CA PRO A 49 -13.42 -3.56 -2.08
C PRO A 49 -12.80 -4.51 -1.06
N ALA A 50 -11.94 -3.97 -0.18
CA ALA A 50 -11.34 -4.75 0.90
C ALA A 50 -12.43 -5.38 1.78
N ALA A 51 -12.26 -6.66 2.10
CA ALA A 51 -13.14 -7.39 2.98
C ALA A 51 -12.54 -7.49 4.39
N GLY A 52 -13.39 -7.37 5.42
CA GLY A 52 -12.98 -7.42 6.82
C GLY A 52 -12.60 -6.07 7.42
N ALA A 53 -12.26 -6.07 8.72
CA ALA A 53 -11.88 -4.86 9.44
C ALA A 53 -10.39 -4.53 9.26
N THR A 54 -10.07 -3.23 9.19
CA THR A 54 -8.68 -2.72 9.08
C THR A 54 -7.83 -3.02 10.31
N HIS A 55 -8.48 -3.10 11.48
CA HIS A 55 -7.84 -3.36 12.76
C HIS A 55 -8.46 -4.59 13.41
N THR A 56 -7.63 -5.36 14.12
CA THR A 56 -8.16 -6.34 15.07
C THR A 56 -8.94 -5.62 16.16
N GLU A 57 -9.89 -6.30 16.81
CA GLU A 57 -10.66 -5.68 17.90
C GLU A 57 -9.76 -5.14 19.04
N ALA A 58 -8.62 -5.80 19.28
CA ALA A 58 -7.65 -5.34 20.27
C ALA A 58 -7.00 -4.01 19.84
N GLN A 59 -6.63 -3.86 18.57
CA GLN A 59 -6.06 -2.64 18.02
C GLN A 59 -7.09 -1.51 17.94
N ALA A 60 -8.33 -1.82 17.58
CA ALA A 60 -9.43 -0.84 17.56
C ALA A 60 -9.65 -0.23 18.96
N ARG A 61 -9.69 -1.07 20.01
CA ARG A 61 -9.80 -0.62 21.41
C ARG A 61 -8.63 0.25 21.89
N MET A 62 -7.43 0.09 21.30
CA MET A 62 -6.27 0.94 21.63
C MET A 62 -6.33 2.31 20.97
N LEU A 63 -7.04 2.45 19.84
CA LEU A 63 -7.20 3.72 19.10
C LEU A 63 -8.32 4.60 19.67
N GLU A 64 -9.31 4.00 20.34
CA GLU A 64 -10.45 4.69 20.96
C GLU A 64 -10.13 5.30 22.35
N ARG A 65 -8.88 5.26 22.79
CA ARG A 65 -8.43 5.68 24.12
C ARG A 65 -7.52 6.90 24.06
#